data_AF-A0A3B7ACW6-F1
#
_entry.id   AF-A0A3B7ACW6-F1
#
_cell.length_a   1.000
_cell.length_b   1.000
_cell.length_c   1.000
_cell.angle_alpha   90.00
_cell.angle_beta   90.00
_cell.angle_gamma   90.00
#
_symmetry.space_group_name_H-M   'P 1'
#
loop_
_entity.id
_entity.type
_entity.pdbx_description
1 polymer ?
#
loop_
_entity_poly.entity_id
_entity_poly.type
_entity_poly.pdbx_seq_one_letter_code
_entity_poly.pdbx_strand_id
1 'polypeptide(L)'
;MQCSQCGQEVPADAIYCPHCTGEHKTTDRQVINGGIRGGLLGLGLGLLPTVWLLFQFGPERGIKAIAFIIPAVTFTTGLIVGLVKAKREWK
;
A
#
# COMPACT_ATOMS: atom_id res chain seq x y z
N MET A 1 -6.31 -34.22 3.28
CA MET A 1 -7.05 -33.16 4.01
C MET A 1 -7.55 -32.14 3.00
N GLN A 2 -8.81 -31.69 3.06
CA GLN A 2 -9.33 -30.71 2.08
C GLN A 2 -9.01 -29.29 2.53
N CYS A 3 -8.55 -28.44 1.60
CA CYS A 3 -8.32 -27.03 1.89
C CYS A 3 -9.65 -26.30 2.09
N SER A 4 -9.78 -25.52 3.17
CA SER A 4 -10.97 -24.72 3.43
C SER A 4 -11.21 -23.57 2.44
N GLN A 5 -10.20 -23.22 1.63
CA GLN A 5 -10.25 -22.13 0.65
C GLN A 5 -10.60 -22.62 -0.76
N CYS A 6 -9.89 -23.62 -1.28
CA CYS A 6 -10.11 -24.12 -2.65
C CYS A 6 -10.92 -25.42 -2.72
N GLY A 7 -11.20 -26.08 -1.59
CA GLY A 7 -11.91 -27.35 -1.54
C GLY A 7 -11.15 -28.55 -2.14
N GLN A 8 -9.94 -28.34 -2.67
CA GLN A 8 -9.13 -29.42 -3.23
C GLN A 8 -8.42 -30.23 -2.15
N GLU A 9 -8.14 -31.50 -2.46
CA GLU A 9 -7.37 -32.39 -1.60
C GLU A 9 -5.89 -31.96 -1.55
N VAL A 10 -5.41 -31.75 -0.33
CA VAL A 10 -4.05 -31.32 0.00
C VAL A 10 -3.29 -32.49 0.63
N PRO A 11 -2.04 -32.74 0.20
CA PRO A 11 -1.17 -33.73 0.83
C PRO A 11 -0.86 -33.34 2.28
N ALA A 12 -0.91 -34.32 3.19
CA ALA A 12 -0.84 -34.12 4.64
C ALA A 12 0.46 -33.46 5.14
N ASP A 13 1.52 -33.49 4.32
CA ASP A 13 2.85 -32.97 4.65
C ASP A 13 3.06 -31.50 4.19
N ALA A 14 2.04 -30.89 3.59
CA ALA A 14 2.13 -29.51 3.13
C ALA A 14 1.63 -28.54 4.22
N ILE A 15 2.56 -27.73 4.76
CA ILE A 15 2.27 -26.63 5.71
C ILE A 15 1.30 -25.60 5.08
N TYR A 16 1.31 -25.49 3.75
CA TYR A 16 0.48 -24.59 2.96
C TYR A 16 -0.10 -25.33 1.76
N CYS A 17 -1.36 -25.06 1.41
CA CYS A 17 -2.03 -25.71 0.28
C CYS A 17 -1.29 -25.37 -1.04
N PRO A 18 -0.67 -26.33 -1.75
CA PRO A 18 0.08 -26.05 -2.98
C PRO A 18 -0.83 -25.60 -4.12
N HIS A 19 -2.15 -25.82 -4.04
CA HIS A 19 -3.11 -25.29 -5.00
C HIS A 19 -3.49 -23.83 -4.73
N CYS A 20 -3.55 -23.41 -3.46
CA CYS A 20 -3.73 -21.99 -3.10
C CYS A 20 -2.41 -21.20 -3.17
N THR A 21 -1.28 -21.88 -2.98
CA THR A 21 0.05 -21.26 -2.84
C THR A 21 0.91 -21.42 -4.09
N GLY A 22 0.63 -22.41 -4.94
CA GLY A 22 1.40 -22.72 -6.15
C GLY A 22 1.12 -21.79 -7.33
N GLU A 23 0.04 -21.02 -7.28
CA GLU A 23 -0.08 -19.79 -8.04
C GLU A 23 0.33 -18.63 -7.13
N HIS A 24 1.57 -18.17 -7.24
CA HIS A 24 1.98 -16.84 -6.76
C HIS A 24 1.29 -15.69 -7.54
N LYS A 25 0.00 -15.87 -7.86
CA LYS A 25 -0.98 -14.85 -8.24
C LYS A 25 -2.00 -14.74 -7.10
N THR A 26 -1.53 -14.54 -5.87
CA THR A 26 -2.41 -14.04 -4.79
C THR A 26 -2.89 -12.65 -5.21
N THR A 27 -4.00 -12.59 -5.96
CA THR A 27 -4.58 -11.40 -6.62
C THR A 27 -3.77 -10.12 -6.39
N ASP A 28 -2.68 -9.97 -7.15
CA ASP A 28 -1.76 -8.82 -7.09
C ASP A 28 -2.57 -7.52 -7.10
N ARG A 29 -3.68 -7.55 -7.83
CA ARG A 29 -4.67 -6.49 -7.96
C ARG A 29 -5.27 -5.99 -6.64
N GLN A 30 -5.56 -6.82 -5.62
CA GLN A 30 -6.11 -6.27 -4.36
C GLN A 30 -5.00 -5.69 -3.46
N VAL A 31 -3.79 -6.26 -3.51
CA VAL A 31 -2.63 -5.68 -2.82
C VAL A 31 -2.25 -4.35 -3.44
N ILE A 32 -2.19 -4.29 -4.78
CA ILE A 32 -1.99 -3.05 -5.56
C ILE A 32 -3.10 -2.05 -5.25
N ASN A 33 -4.38 -2.46 -5.27
CA ASN A 33 -5.49 -1.54 -4.97
C ASN A 33 -5.41 -0.99 -3.54
N GLY A 34 -4.99 -1.81 -2.56
CA GLY A 34 -4.74 -1.36 -1.19
C GLY A 34 -3.58 -0.36 -1.11
N GLY A 35 -2.49 -0.62 -1.83
CA GLY A 35 -1.36 0.30 -1.99
C GLY A 35 -1.75 1.63 -2.66
N ILE A 36 -2.51 1.59 -3.75
CA ILE A 36 -3.01 2.78 -4.45
C ILE A 36 -3.91 3.59 -3.53
N ARG A 37 -4.84 2.94 -2.81
CA ARG A 37 -5.76 3.63 -1.89
C ARG A 37 -5.01 4.27 -0.73
N GLY A 38 -4.05 3.56 -0.14
CA GLY A 38 -3.19 4.11 0.91
C GLY A 38 -2.28 5.25 0.42
N GLY A 39 -1.70 5.10 -0.76
CA GLY A 39 -0.87 6.12 -1.41
C GLY A 39 -1.66 7.39 -1.75
N LEU A 40 -2.87 7.27 -2.31
CA LEU A 40 -3.75 8.41 -2.58
C LEU A 40 -4.15 9.16 -1.30
N LEU A 41 -4.48 8.43 -0.23
CA LEU A 41 -4.78 9.03 1.06
C LEU A 41 -3.55 9.75 1.65
N GLY A 42 -2.37 9.13 1.60
CA GLY A 42 -1.12 9.73 2.03
C GLY A 42 -0.74 10.98 1.23
N LEU A 43 -0.87 10.92 -0.11
CA LEU A 43 -0.63 12.05 -1.01
C LEU A 43 -1.58 13.22 -0.69
N GLY A 44 -2.88 12.94 -0.52
CA GLY A 44 -3.88 13.96 -0.21
C GLY A 44 -3.58 14.66 1.11
N LEU A 45 -3.21 13.89 2.14
CA LEU A 45 -2.79 14.42 3.43
C LEU A 45 -1.50 15.24 3.36
N GLY A 46 -0.55 14.86 2.51
CA GLY A 46 0.72 15.58 2.32
C GLY A 46 0.62 16.85 1.48
N LEU A 47 -0.28 16.85 0.48
CA LEU A 47 -0.48 17.99 -0.41
C LEU A 47 -1.20 19.14 0.30
N LEU A 48 -2.13 18.87 1.21
CA LEU A 48 -2.83 19.90 1.99
C LEU A 48 -1.88 20.89 2.69
N PRO A 49 -0.95 20.47 3.57
CA PRO A 49 -0.02 21.38 4.23
C PRO A 49 0.98 21.99 3.26
N THR A 50 1.31 21.30 2.17
CA THR A 50 2.23 21.79 1.13
C THR A 50 1.65 22.98 0.37
N VAL A 51 0.40 22.83 -0.10
CA VAL A 51 -0.32 23.90 -0.80
C VAL A 51 -0.55 25.08 0.14
N TRP A 52 -0.89 24.81 1.40
CA TRP A 52 -1.03 25.85 2.42
C TRP A 52 0.27 26.63 2.65
N LEU A 53 1.41 25.94 2.79
CA LEU A 53 2.73 26.56 2.92
C LEU A 53 3.10 27.42 1.71
N LEU A 54 2.85 26.91 0.50
CA LEU A 54 3.09 27.64 -0.75
C LEU A 54 2.21 28.88 -0.88
N PHE A 55 0.94 28.80 -0.44
CA PHE A 55 0.01 29.93 -0.48
C PHE A 55 0.44 31.07 0.45
N GLN A 56 0.93 30.75 1.66
CA GLN A 56 1.27 31.75 2.67
C GLN A 56 2.67 32.37 2.46
N PHE A 57 3.67 31.58 2.08
CA PHE A 57 5.07 32.01 2.08
C PHE A 57 5.68 32.17 0.69
N GLY A 58 4.94 31.82 -0.37
CA GLY A 58 5.44 31.89 -1.73
C GLY A 58 6.64 30.95 -2.02
N PRO A 59 7.12 30.90 -3.28
CA PRO A 59 8.19 30.02 -3.73
C PRO A 59 9.61 30.59 -3.50
N GLU A 60 9.81 31.37 -2.44
CA GLU A 60 11.06 32.06 -2.15
C GLU A 60 12.10 31.08 -1.56
N ARG A 61 13.00 30.60 -2.44
CA ARG A 61 14.26 29.83 -2.32
C ARG A 61 14.47 28.74 -1.23
N GLY A 62 13.87 28.79 -0.04
CA GLY A 62 14.00 27.77 1.02
C GLY A 62 12.84 26.78 1.13
N ILE A 63 11.63 27.19 0.77
CA ILE A 63 10.40 26.39 0.94
C ILE A 63 10.22 25.31 -0.13
N LYS A 64 10.93 25.40 -1.26
CA LYS A 64 10.80 24.43 -2.38
C LYS A 64 11.14 22.99 -1.96
N ALA A 65 12.16 22.81 -1.12
CA ALA A 65 12.55 21.49 -0.64
C ALA A 65 11.51 20.91 0.32
N ILE A 66 10.99 21.73 1.24
CA ILE A 66 9.97 21.33 2.21
C ILE A 66 8.66 21.01 1.51
N ALA A 67 8.26 21.83 0.53
CA ALA A 67 7.09 21.61 -0.30
C ALA A 67 7.16 20.32 -1.13
N PHE A 68 8.37 19.79 -1.38
CA PHE A 68 8.53 18.54 -2.12
C PHE A 68 8.68 17.32 -1.19
N ILE A 69 9.37 17.49 -0.07
CA ILE A 69 9.62 16.41 0.91
C ILE A 69 8.34 16.02 1.64
N ILE A 70 7.49 16.99 2.02
CA ILE A 70 6.27 16.69 2.78
C ILE A 70 5.32 15.76 2.00
N PRO A 71 4.95 16.04 0.73
CA PRO A 71 4.13 15.12 -0.06
C PRO A 71 4.83 13.80 -0.36
N ALA A 72 6.14 13.82 -0.62
CA ALA A 72 6.88 12.61 -0.95
C ALA A 72 6.91 11.61 0.22
N VAL A 73 7.18 12.08 1.44
CA VAL A 73 7.27 11.22 2.63
C VAL A 73 5.89 10.71 3.05
N THR A 74 4.87 11.57 2.99
CA THR A 74 3.49 11.17 3.33
C THR A 74 2.92 10.21 2.29
N PHE A 75 3.24 10.40 1.01
CA PHE A 75 2.90 9.45 -0.06
C PHE A 75 3.56 8.08 0.16
N THR A 76 4.88 8.04 0.38
CA THR A 76 5.58 6.76 0.58
C THR A 76 5.08 6.04 1.83
N THR A 77 4.85 6.78 2.92
CA THR A 77 4.28 6.22 4.16
C THR A 77 2.88 5.67 3.92
N GLY A 78 2.00 6.42 3.26
CA GLY A 78 0.64 5.97 2.92
C GLY A 78 0.64 4.73 2.02
N LEU A 79 1.56 4.68 1.05
CA LEU A 79 1.72 3.56 0.14
C LEU A 79 2.19 2.30 0.89
N ILE A 80 3.21 2.41 1.77
CA ILE A 80 3.70 1.29 2.58
C ILE A 80 2.58 0.78 3.50
N VAL A 81 1.88 1.66 4.21
CA VAL A 81 0.78 1.28 5.10
C VAL A 81 -0.36 0.60 4.32
N GLY A 82 -0.69 1.12 3.13
CA GLY A 82 -1.71 0.54 2.24
C GLY A 82 -1.36 -0.88 1.78
N LEU A 83 -0.10 -1.10 1.35
CA LEU A 83 0.39 -2.41 0.95
C LEU A 83 0.43 -3.40 2.13
N VAL A 84 0.92 -2.97 3.29
CA VAL A 84 1.00 -3.82 4.50
C VAL A 84 -0.38 -4.19 5.00
N LYS A 85 -1.33 -3.26 5.02
CA LYS A 85 -2.69 -3.51 5.48
C LYS A 85 -3.41 -4.46 4.53
N ALA A 86 -3.27 -4.25 3.22
CA ALA A 86 -3.79 -5.20 2.23
C ALA A 86 -3.21 -6.60 2.47
N LYS A 87 -1.88 -6.74 2.54
CA LYS A 87 -1.21 -8.02 2.84
C LYS A 87 -1.65 -8.67 4.16
N ARG A 88 -2.03 -7.89 5.18
CA ARG A 88 -2.52 -8.44 6.46
C ARG A 88 -3.94 -8.97 6.33
N GLU A 89 -4.82 -8.30 5.58
CA GLU A 89 -6.19 -8.78 5.34
C GLU A 89 -6.25 -10.03 4.46
N TRP A 90 -5.15 -10.36 3.76
CA TRP A 90 -4.96 -11.62 3.03
C TRP A 90 -4.53 -12.81 3.90
N LYS A 91 -4.13 -12.59 5.16
CA LYS A 91 -3.62 -13.63 6.07
C LYS A 91 -4.74 -14.21 6.93
#